data_AF-T0ZBZ7-F1
#
_entry.id   AF-T0ZBZ7-F1
#
_cell.length_a   1.000
_cell.length_b   1.000
_cell.length_c   1.000
_cell.angle_alpha   90.00
_cell.angle_beta   90.00
_cell.angle_gamma   90.00
#
_symmetry.space_group_name_H-M   'P 1'
#
loop_
_entity.id
_entity.type
_entity.pdbx_description
1 polymer ?
#
loop_
_entity_poly.entity_id
_entity_poly.type
_entity_poly.pdbx_seq_one_letter_code
_entity_poly.pdbx_strand_id
1 'polypeptide(L)'
;MCDGIDGLAGSLVLIALSTVALLGWSAGNDAIASRALIVISAIMVFMFFNMRFPWQSRARLFLGNGGSALLGYTLAWFLYRLTQNPQYPVNPAVAPYLIAIPLIDCLALMARRISKGRSPFRADRNHLHHLLLDAGFAVDRVTLLLLAASMSMVLFALLARAMHVPTLIMVWVFVGVDTGLQCWRACCAANSAAGRPSIRASCCSSVCARAACSAAARCSIPIAVANTPAPTSPAPSLHSASCPA
;
A
#
# COMPACT_ATOMS: atom_id res chain seq x y z
N MET A 1 -6.97 4.05 3.09
CA MET A 1 -5.54 4.11 2.67
C MET A 1 -5.40 4.49 1.20
N CYS A 2 -6.11 3.87 0.25
CA CYS A 2 -6.08 4.27 -1.17
C CYS A 2 -7.20 5.26 -1.61
N ASP A 3 -7.99 5.81 -0.67
CA ASP A 3 -9.11 6.75 -0.96
C ASP A 3 -8.65 8.22 -1.11
N GLY A 4 -7.34 8.45 -1.23
CA GLY A 4 -6.79 9.81 -1.40
C GLY A 4 -6.87 10.33 -2.84
N ILE A 5 -7.20 9.46 -3.80
CA ILE A 5 -7.31 9.80 -5.21
C ILE A 5 -8.65 9.31 -5.76
N ASP A 6 -9.43 10.23 -6.32
CA ASP A 6 -10.69 9.98 -7.00
C ASP A 6 -10.52 8.87 -8.07
N GLY A 7 -11.35 7.83 -8.00
CA GLY A 7 -11.36 6.70 -8.94
C GLY A 7 -10.34 5.59 -8.68
N LEU A 8 -9.29 5.81 -7.88
CA LEU A 8 -8.26 4.78 -7.65
C LEU A 8 -8.78 3.60 -6.82
N ALA A 9 -9.41 3.86 -5.67
CA ALA A 9 -9.90 2.81 -4.80
C ALA A 9 -10.99 1.95 -5.49
N GLY A 10 -11.94 2.61 -6.17
CA GLY A 10 -13.01 1.93 -6.90
C GLY A 10 -12.49 1.06 -8.04
N SER A 11 -11.54 1.57 -8.84
CA SER A 11 -10.98 0.83 -9.97
C SER A 11 -10.14 -0.38 -9.54
N LEU A 12 -9.36 -0.28 -8.45
CA LEU A 12 -8.64 -1.43 -7.88
C LEU A 12 -9.61 -2.53 -7.40
N VAL A 13 -10.70 -2.15 -6.73
CA VAL A 13 -11.73 -3.10 -6.29
C VAL A 13 -12.45 -3.73 -7.48
N LEU A 14 -12.74 -2.96 -8.54
CA LEU A 14 -13.34 -3.49 -9.77
C LEU A 14 -12.45 -4.55 -10.42
N ILE A 15 -11.14 -4.30 -10.55
CA ILE A 15 -10.20 -5.30 -11.08
C ILE A 15 -10.23 -6.58 -10.24
N ALA A 16 -10.15 -6.44 -8.91
CA ALA A 16 -10.13 -7.57 -8.01
C ALA A 16 -11.43 -8.39 -8.10
N LEU A 17 -12.60 -7.75 -8.04
CA LEU A 17 -13.91 -8.43 -8.14
C LEU A 17 -14.16 -9.03 -9.53
N SER A 18 -13.71 -8.37 -10.60
CA SER A 18 -13.81 -8.92 -11.96
C SER A 18 -13.01 -10.21 -12.09
N THR A 19 -11.82 -10.23 -11.48
CA THR A 19 -10.98 -11.44 -11.42
C THR A 19 -11.61 -12.52 -10.54
N VAL A 20 -12.23 -12.16 -9.41
CA VAL A 20 -12.99 -13.12 -8.57
C VAL A 20 -14.15 -13.72 -9.37
N ALA A 21 -14.91 -12.92 -10.11
CA ALA A 21 -16.02 -13.40 -10.93
C ALA A 21 -15.53 -14.37 -12.02
N LEU A 22 -14.45 -14.01 -12.71
CA LEU A 22 -13.82 -14.87 -13.73
C LEU A 22 -13.32 -16.19 -13.13
N LEU A 23 -12.61 -16.13 -12.00
CA LEU A 23 -12.09 -17.32 -11.33
C LEU A 23 -13.23 -18.20 -10.80
N GLY A 24 -14.25 -17.59 -10.20
CA GLY A 24 -15.45 -18.28 -9.72
C GLY A 24 -16.15 -19.05 -10.83
N TRP A 25 -16.37 -18.41 -11.98
CA TRP A 25 -16.94 -19.07 -13.14
C TRP A 25 -16.03 -20.18 -13.68
N SER A 26 -14.71 -19.92 -13.80
CA SER A 26 -13.75 -20.94 -14.25
C SER A 26 -13.67 -22.17 -13.33
N ALA A 27 -14.01 -22.00 -12.06
CA ALA A 27 -14.03 -23.07 -11.07
C ALA A 27 -15.39 -23.79 -10.98
N GLY A 28 -16.43 -23.34 -11.72
CA GLY A 28 -17.79 -23.89 -11.66
C GLY A 28 -18.66 -23.32 -10.51
N ASN A 29 -18.19 -22.27 -9.82
CA ASN A 29 -18.92 -21.63 -8.74
C ASN A 29 -19.73 -20.43 -9.26
N ASP A 30 -20.83 -20.69 -9.94
CA ASP A 30 -21.68 -19.63 -10.52
C ASP A 30 -22.30 -18.72 -9.46
N ALA A 31 -22.49 -19.24 -8.24
CA ALA A 31 -23.02 -18.47 -7.11
C ALA A 31 -22.06 -17.36 -6.66
N ILE A 32 -20.74 -17.61 -6.62
CA ILE A 32 -19.78 -16.55 -6.27
C ILE A 32 -19.63 -15.54 -7.42
N ALA A 33 -19.65 -16.02 -8.67
CA ALA A 33 -19.50 -15.18 -9.85
C ALA A 33 -20.67 -14.20 -10.00
N SER A 34 -21.91 -14.69 -9.93
CA SER A 34 -23.13 -13.85 -9.99
C SER A 34 -23.18 -12.80 -8.88
N ARG A 35 -22.84 -13.17 -7.63
CA ARG A 35 -22.76 -12.23 -6.51
C ARG A 35 -21.68 -11.15 -6.71
N ALA A 36 -20.52 -11.54 -7.25
CA ALA A 36 -19.47 -10.57 -7.58
C ALA A 36 -19.93 -9.59 -8.66
N LEU A 37 -20.64 -10.06 -9.70
CA LEU A 37 -21.19 -9.21 -10.75
C LEU A 37 -22.22 -8.19 -10.23
N ILE A 38 -23.06 -8.56 -9.27
CA ILE A 38 -24.00 -7.64 -8.61
C ILE A 38 -23.25 -6.52 -7.87
N VAL A 39 -22.16 -6.85 -7.18
CA VAL A 39 -21.36 -5.83 -6.48
C VAL A 39 -20.60 -4.96 -7.49
N ILE A 40 -20.10 -5.55 -8.57
CA ILE A 40 -19.44 -4.83 -9.67
C ILE A 40 -20.38 -3.81 -10.30
N SER A 41 -21.66 -4.14 -10.55
CA SER A 41 -22.61 -3.20 -11.13
C SER A 41 -22.87 -1.99 -10.21
N ALA A 42 -23.01 -2.23 -8.90
CA ALA A 42 -23.13 -1.15 -7.91
C ALA A 42 -21.89 -0.25 -7.88
N ILE A 43 -20.68 -0.83 -7.94
CA ILE A 43 -19.43 -0.06 -7.96
C ILE A 43 -19.28 0.69 -9.29
N MET A 44 -19.72 0.15 -10.42
CA MET A 44 -19.69 0.87 -11.70
C MET A 44 -20.56 2.13 -11.66
N VAL A 45 -21.75 2.06 -11.06
CA VAL A 45 -22.61 3.24 -10.85
C VAL A 45 -21.92 4.26 -9.94
N PHE A 46 -21.33 3.82 -8.82
CA PHE A 46 -20.54 4.69 -7.95
C PHE A 46 -19.36 5.34 -8.71
N MET A 47 -18.64 4.54 -9.50
CA MET A 47 -17.46 4.98 -10.25
C MET A 47 -17.82 6.05 -11.29
N PHE A 48 -19.00 5.96 -11.91
CA PHE A 48 -19.49 7.00 -12.82
C PHE A 48 -19.56 8.39 -12.17
N PHE A 49 -19.92 8.46 -10.88
CA PHE A 49 -19.97 9.72 -10.13
C PHE A 49 -18.65 10.11 -9.46
N ASN A 50 -17.77 9.14 -9.20
CA ASN A 50 -16.50 9.34 -8.52
C ASN A 50 -15.34 9.66 -9.48
N MET A 51 -15.35 9.11 -10.70
CA MET A 51 -14.22 9.21 -11.63
C MET A 51 -14.14 10.60 -12.29
N ARG A 52 -12.91 11.08 -12.46
CA ARG A 52 -12.61 12.31 -13.20
C ARG A 52 -12.59 12.01 -14.69
N PHE A 53 -13.61 12.47 -15.39
CA PHE A 53 -13.68 12.40 -16.85
C PHE A 53 -13.23 13.73 -17.47
N PRO A 54 -12.83 13.77 -18.75
CA PRO A 54 -12.48 15.03 -19.42
C PRO A 54 -13.63 16.07 -19.39
N TRP A 55 -14.89 15.62 -19.28
CA TRP A 55 -16.08 16.47 -19.10
C TRP A 55 -16.48 16.70 -17.61
N GLN A 56 -15.79 16.07 -16.66
CA GLN A 56 -16.07 16.16 -15.23
C GLN A 56 -14.78 16.27 -14.42
N SER A 57 -14.34 17.51 -14.18
CA SER A 57 -13.07 17.81 -13.52
C SER A 57 -13.05 17.54 -12.00
N ARG A 58 -14.21 17.27 -11.37
CA ARG A 58 -14.34 17.00 -9.92
C ARG A 58 -15.25 15.81 -9.65
N ALA A 59 -14.86 14.97 -8.69
CA ALA A 59 -15.73 13.91 -8.17
C ALA A 59 -17.00 14.52 -7.56
N ARG A 60 -18.16 13.97 -7.92
CA ARG A 60 -19.47 14.37 -7.36
C ARG A 60 -19.81 13.60 -6.10
N LEU A 61 -19.23 12.42 -5.95
CA LEU A 61 -19.46 11.52 -4.82
C LEU A 61 -18.11 10.98 -4.33
N PHE A 62 -17.86 11.13 -3.03
CA PHE A 62 -16.67 10.61 -2.36
C PHE A 62 -17.02 9.29 -1.67
N LEU A 63 -16.08 8.34 -1.68
CA LEU A 63 -16.26 7.03 -1.06
C LEU A 63 -16.35 7.13 0.47
N GLY A 64 -15.46 7.96 1.05
CA GLY A 64 -15.39 8.20 2.48
C GLY A 64 -14.88 6.98 3.27
N ASN A 65 -14.71 7.19 4.58
CA ASN A 65 -14.21 6.14 5.47
C ASN A 65 -15.18 4.96 5.60
N GLY A 66 -16.50 5.23 5.58
CA GLY A 66 -17.52 4.17 5.63
C GLY A 66 -17.54 3.31 4.37
N GLY A 67 -17.54 3.94 3.19
CA GLY A 67 -17.54 3.21 1.91
C GLY A 67 -16.26 2.42 1.69
N SER A 68 -15.10 2.98 2.02
CA SER A 68 -13.82 2.28 1.87
C SER A 68 -13.68 1.07 2.80
N ALA A 69 -14.17 1.16 4.03
CA ALA A 69 -14.23 0.03 4.96
C ALA A 69 -15.19 -1.06 4.46
N LEU A 70 -16.38 -0.68 3.99
CA LEU A 70 -17.35 -1.62 3.43
C LEU A 70 -16.79 -2.36 2.21
N LEU A 71 -16.22 -1.63 1.23
CA LEU A 71 -15.62 -2.24 0.04
C LEU A 71 -14.47 -3.19 0.40
N GLY A 72 -13.62 -2.80 1.36
CA GLY A 72 -12.53 -3.64 1.85
C GLY A 72 -13.04 -4.94 2.49
N TYR A 73 -14.07 -4.83 3.34
CA TYR A 73 -14.71 -6.00 3.97
C TYR A 73 -15.38 -6.91 2.94
N THR A 74 -16.17 -6.35 2.03
CA THR A 74 -16.83 -7.11 0.97
C THR A 74 -15.80 -7.84 0.10
N LEU A 75 -14.72 -7.18 -0.30
CA LEU A 75 -13.66 -7.80 -1.08
C LEU A 75 -12.95 -8.92 -0.31
N ALA A 76 -12.64 -8.73 0.97
CA ALA A 76 -12.04 -9.76 1.81
C ALA A 76 -12.95 -10.99 1.93
N TRP A 77 -14.27 -10.79 2.09
CA TRP A 77 -15.25 -11.87 2.11
C TRP A 77 -15.27 -12.66 0.79
N PHE A 78 -15.22 -11.98 -0.36
CA PHE A 78 -15.14 -12.63 -1.66
C PHE A 78 -13.86 -13.45 -1.84
N LEU A 79 -12.70 -12.91 -1.46
CA LEU A 79 -11.42 -13.63 -1.52
C LEU A 79 -11.41 -14.86 -0.62
N TYR A 80 -11.96 -14.75 0.59
CA TYR A 80 -12.12 -15.87 1.50
C TYR A 80 -13.01 -16.96 0.88
N ARG A 81 -14.20 -16.59 0.37
CA ARG A 81 -15.15 -17.53 -0.23
C ARG A 81 -14.65 -18.16 -1.53
N LEU A 82 -13.78 -17.47 -2.27
CA LEU A 82 -13.15 -18.00 -3.47
C LEU A 82 -12.12 -19.07 -3.14
N THR A 83 -11.31 -18.86 -2.09
CA THR A 83 -10.16 -19.72 -1.76
C THR A 83 -10.50 -20.84 -0.79
N GLN A 84 -11.39 -20.59 0.17
CA GLN A 84 -11.80 -21.54 1.22
C GLN A 84 -13.08 -22.27 0.83
N ASN A 85 -13.18 -22.72 -0.42
CA ASN A 85 -14.30 -23.53 -0.90
C ASN A 85 -13.83 -24.95 -1.27
N PRO A 86 -14.17 -25.97 -0.46
CA PRO A 86 -13.78 -27.35 -0.73
C PRO A 86 -14.33 -27.91 -2.04
N GLN A 87 -15.49 -27.43 -2.50
CA GLN A 87 -16.14 -27.91 -3.72
C GLN A 87 -15.50 -27.33 -4.99
N TYR A 88 -14.92 -26.13 -4.88
CA TYR A 88 -14.37 -25.39 -6.02
C TYR A 88 -12.98 -24.84 -5.65
N PRO A 89 -11.94 -25.70 -5.63
CA PRO A 89 -10.65 -25.32 -5.10
C PRO A 89 -9.95 -24.30 -6.00
N VAL A 90 -9.76 -23.09 -5.48
CA VAL A 90 -8.88 -22.06 -6.07
C VAL A 90 -7.68 -21.90 -5.16
N ASN A 91 -6.48 -21.85 -5.76
CA ASN A 91 -5.24 -21.72 -4.99
C ASN A 91 -5.25 -20.43 -4.13
N PRO A 92 -5.10 -20.54 -2.80
CA PRO A 92 -5.12 -19.37 -1.91
C PRO A 92 -4.00 -18.36 -2.19
N ALA A 93 -2.89 -18.78 -2.80
CA ALA A 93 -1.81 -17.86 -3.17
C ALA A 93 -2.20 -16.84 -4.26
N VAL A 94 -3.33 -17.02 -4.95
CA VAL A 94 -3.81 -16.04 -5.94
C VAL A 94 -4.40 -14.80 -5.25
N ALA A 95 -5.01 -14.94 -4.07
CA ALA A 95 -5.74 -13.85 -3.41
C ALA A 95 -4.88 -12.59 -3.12
N PRO A 96 -3.63 -12.69 -2.62
CA PRO A 96 -2.76 -11.53 -2.43
C PRO A 96 -2.50 -10.72 -3.71
N TYR A 97 -2.45 -11.37 -4.87
CA TYR A 97 -2.19 -10.70 -6.15
C TYR A 97 -3.37 -9.83 -6.61
N LEU A 98 -4.60 -10.24 -6.31
CA LEU A 98 -5.81 -9.49 -6.63
C LEU A 98 -5.86 -8.14 -5.89
N ILE A 99 -5.24 -8.07 -4.72
CA ILE A 99 -5.15 -6.87 -3.88
C ILE A 99 -3.71 -6.40 -3.71
N ALA A 100 -2.84 -6.70 -4.67
CA ALA A 100 -1.39 -6.49 -4.52
C ALA A 100 -1.03 -5.06 -4.14
N ILE A 101 -1.57 -4.06 -4.84
CA ILE A 101 -1.24 -2.65 -4.59
C ILE A 101 -1.58 -2.19 -3.16
N PRO A 102 -2.84 -2.30 -2.68
CA PRO A 102 -3.17 -1.90 -1.31
C PRO A 102 -2.49 -2.77 -0.26
N LEU A 103 -2.27 -4.07 -0.55
CA LEU A 103 -1.60 -4.98 0.37
C LEU A 103 -0.12 -4.63 0.54
N ILE A 104 0.62 -4.44 -0.56
CA ILE A 104 2.04 -4.03 -0.56
C ILE A 104 2.20 -2.66 0.11
N ASP A 105 1.32 -1.69 -0.15
CA ASP A 105 1.41 -0.38 0.51
C ASP A 105 1.21 -0.50 2.02
N CYS A 106 0.28 -1.34 2.47
CA CYS A 106 0.02 -1.60 3.87
C CYS A 106 1.21 -2.30 4.55
N LEU A 107 1.71 -3.39 3.97
CA LEU A 107 2.86 -4.14 4.46
C LEU A 107 4.11 -3.27 4.54
N ALA A 108 4.39 -2.51 3.48
CA ALA A 108 5.54 -1.62 3.44
C ALA A 108 5.46 -0.51 4.51
N LEU A 109 4.26 0.00 4.81
CA LEU A 109 4.06 0.97 5.89
C LEU A 109 4.28 0.34 7.26
N MET A 110 3.75 -0.85 7.51
CA MET A 110 3.94 -1.57 8.77
C MET A 110 5.41 -1.94 8.99
N ALA A 111 6.09 -2.49 7.97
CA ALA A 111 7.50 -2.86 8.04
C ALA A 111 8.40 -1.66 8.38
N ARG A 112 8.19 -0.50 7.72
CA ARG A 112 8.92 0.74 8.02
C ARG A 112 8.69 1.27 9.44
N ARG A 113 7.53 0.99 10.04
CA ARG A 113 7.24 1.43 11.42
C ARG A 113 7.96 0.56 12.43
N ILE A 114 7.89 -0.76 12.22
CA ILE A 114 8.58 -1.74 13.05
C ILE A 114 10.09 -1.47 13.02
N SER A 115 10.67 -1.20 11.86
CA SER A 115 12.10 -0.86 11.74
C SER A 115 12.50 0.44 12.46
N LYS A 116 11.54 1.33 12.75
CA LYS A 116 11.73 2.58 13.48
C LYS A 116 11.29 2.50 14.95
N GLY A 117 10.97 1.30 15.44
CA GLY A 117 10.47 1.09 16.81
C GLY A 117 9.12 1.76 17.11
N ARG A 118 8.34 2.11 16.07
CA ARG A 118 7.03 2.75 16.23
C ARG A 118 5.92 1.71 16.14
N SER A 119 4.84 1.92 16.90
CA SER A 119 3.67 1.05 16.84
C SER A 119 3.09 0.98 15.42
N PRO A 120 2.79 -0.23 14.92
CA PRO A 120 2.27 -0.44 13.56
C PRO A 120 0.84 0.12 13.35
N PHE A 121 0.13 0.54 14.41
CA PHE A 121 -1.25 1.01 14.33
C PHE A 121 -1.42 2.54 14.34
N ARG A 122 -0.35 3.33 14.45
CA ARG A 122 -0.44 4.80 14.38
C ARG A 122 -0.76 5.28 12.96
N ALA A 123 -1.64 6.27 12.76
CA ALA A 123 -1.90 6.83 11.44
C ALA A 123 -0.65 7.51 10.84
N ASP A 124 -0.37 7.32 9.54
CA ASP A 124 0.74 7.94 8.80
C ASP A 124 0.24 8.33 7.39
N ARG A 125 0.85 9.34 6.78
CA ARG A 125 0.44 9.92 5.49
C ARG A 125 1.28 9.44 4.30
N ASN A 126 2.27 8.59 4.52
CA ASN A 126 3.25 8.19 3.50
C ASN A 126 2.80 7.00 2.61
N HIS A 127 1.60 7.07 2.07
CA HIS A 127 1.09 6.08 1.12
C HIS A 127 1.80 6.20 -0.24
N LEU A 128 1.85 5.09 -0.99
CA LEU A 128 2.48 5.01 -2.30
C LEU A 128 2.03 6.12 -3.27
N HIS A 129 0.74 6.47 -3.24
CA HIS A 129 0.20 7.50 -4.11
C HIS A 129 0.69 8.91 -3.75
N HIS A 130 0.84 9.24 -2.46
CA HIS A 130 1.41 10.52 -2.04
C HIS A 130 2.87 10.65 -2.49
N LEU A 131 3.66 9.58 -2.40
CA LEU A 131 5.06 9.59 -2.85
C LEU A 131 5.21 9.81 -4.35
N LEU A 132 4.28 9.29 -5.15
CA LEU A 132 4.28 9.53 -6.59
C LEU A 132 3.85 10.97 -6.93
N LEU A 133 2.90 11.53 -6.17
CA LEU A 133 2.51 12.93 -6.31
C LEU A 133 3.66 13.88 -5.91
N ASP A 134 4.34 13.58 -4.80
CA ASP A 134 5.51 14.33 -4.32
C ASP A 134 6.69 14.27 -5.32
N ALA A 135 6.78 13.20 -6.11
CA ALA A 135 7.74 13.06 -7.20
C ALA A 135 7.37 13.88 -8.46
N GLY A 136 6.26 14.63 -8.44
CA GLY A 136 5.84 15.51 -9.52
C GLY A 136 4.95 14.86 -10.59
N PHE A 137 4.46 13.64 -10.37
CA PHE A 137 3.52 13.01 -11.31
C PHE A 137 2.11 13.61 -11.18
N ALA A 138 1.43 13.79 -12.31
CA ALA A 138 0.02 14.16 -12.33
C ALA A 138 -0.86 13.04 -11.75
N VAL A 139 -1.92 13.40 -11.03
CA VAL A 139 -2.86 12.48 -10.38
C VAL A 139 -3.35 11.39 -11.33
N ASP A 140 -3.74 11.75 -12.55
CA ASP A 140 -4.27 10.82 -13.53
C ASP A 140 -3.23 9.79 -13.98
N ARG A 141 -1.95 10.21 -14.12
CA ARG A 141 -0.83 9.32 -14.46
C ARG A 141 -0.53 8.35 -13.32
N VAL A 142 -0.59 8.82 -12.06
CA VAL A 142 -0.42 7.97 -10.88
C VAL A 142 -1.50 6.89 -10.84
N THR A 143 -2.77 7.27 -11.04
CA THR A 143 -3.87 6.31 -11.06
C THR A 143 -3.69 5.27 -12.16
N LEU A 144 -3.39 5.69 -13.39
CA LEU A 144 -3.16 4.78 -14.52
C LEU A 144 -1.98 3.84 -14.27
N LEU A 145 -0.87 4.33 -13.71
CA LEU A 145 0.30 3.51 -13.41
C LEU A 145 0.01 2.47 -12.35
N LEU A 146 -0.69 2.84 -11.27
CA LEU A 146 -1.09 1.90 -10.22
C LEU A 146 -2.11 0.87 -10.74
N LEU A 147 -3.02 1.29 -11.62
CA LEU A 147 -3.98 0.39 -12.25
C LEU A 147 -3.28 -0.62 -13.17
N ALA A 148 -2.35 -0.15 -14.01
CA ALA A 148 -1.55 -0.99 -14.88
C ALA A 148 -0.69 -1.98 -14.08
N ALA A 149 -0.07 -1.52 -12.98
CA ALA A 149 0.67 -2.39 -12.07
C ALA A 149 -0.23 -3.45 -11.44
N SER A 150 -1.43 -3.08 -10.98
CA SER A 150 -2.41 -4.03 -10.43
C SER A 150 -2.83 -5.07 -11.47
N MET A 151 -3.15 -4.64 -12.69
CA MET A 151 -3.50 -5.54 -13.80
C MET A 151 -2.36 -6.49 -14.12
N SER A 152 -1.11 -6.01 -14.13
CA SER A 152 0.06 -6.86 -14.41
C SER A 152 0.25 -7.95 -13.34
N MET A 153 0.03 -7.63 -12.06
CA MET A 153 0.11 -8.60 -10.97
C MET A 153 -1.01 -9.64 -11.04
N VAL A 154 -2.23 -9.21 -11.38
CA VAL A 154 -3.36 -10.12 -11.61
C VAL A 154 -3.08 -11.04 -12.80
N LEU A 155 -2.62 -10.49 -13.93
CA LEU A 155 -2.30 -11.27 -15.11
C LEU A 155 -1.20 -12.30 -14.81
N PHE A 156 -0.15 -11.90 -14.11
CA PHE A 156 0.90 -12.82 -13.65
C PHE A 156 0.31 -13.97 -12.82
N ALA A 157 -0.58 -13.69 -11.87
CA ALA A 157 -1.21 -14.72 -11.04
C ALA A 157 -2.08 -15.68 -11.85
N LEU A 158 -2.84 -15.18 -12.83
CA LEU A 158 -3.66 -16.00 -13.72
C LEU A 158 -2.81 -16.91 -14.62
N LEU A 159 -1.71 -16.38 -15.17
CA LEU A 159 -0.76 -17.16 -15.97
C LEU A 159 -0.04 -18.21 -15.12
N ALA A 160 0.43 -17.83 -13.92
CA ALA A 160 1.06 -18.77 -13.00
C ALA A 160 0.12 -19.91 -12.60
N ARG A 161 -1.17 -19.60 -12.39
CA ARG A 161 -2.22 -20.61 -12.17
C ARG A 161 -2.39 -21.52 -13.40
N ALA A 162 -2.49 -20.96 -14.61
CA ALA A 162 -2.64 -21.74 -15.84
C ALA A 162 -1.46 -22.70 -16.07
N MET A 163 -0.25 -22.26 -15.73
CA MET A 163 0.99 -23.05 -15.81
C MET A 163 1.18 -24.01 -14.62
N HIS A 164 0.20 -24.12 -13.71
CA HIS A 164 0.25 -24.99 -12.52
C HIS A 164 1.49 -24.74 -11.65
N VAL A 165 1.93 -23.48 -11.54
CA VAL A 165 3.07 -23.11 -10.70
C VAL A 165 2.77 -23.45 -9.23
N PRO A 166 3.70 -24.09 -8.51
CA PRO A 166 3.54 -24.40 -7.09
C PRO A 166 3.21 -23.15 -6.25
N THR A 167 2.25 -23.29 -5.32
CA THR A 167 1.81 -22.26 -4.38
C THR A 167 2.98 -21.56 -3.68
N LEU A 168 3.97 -22.33 -3.25
CA LEU A 168 5.14 -21.82 -2.52
C LEU A 168 5.94 -20.82 -3.37
N ILE A 169 6.12 -21.10 -4.66
CA ILE A 169 6.85 -20.23 -5.58
C ILE A 169 6.10 -18.91 -5.75
N MET A 170 4.77 -18.95 -5.93
CA MET A 170 3.95 -17.74 -6.01
C MET A 170 4.12 -16.88 -4.74
N VAL A 171 4.01 -17.48 -3.55
CA VAL A 171 4.20 -16.74 -2.29
C VAL A 171 5.58 -16.10 -2.21
N TRP A 172 6.66 -16.83 -2.54
CA TRP A 172 8.01 -16.27 -2.53
C TRP A 172 8.20 -15.15 -3.56
N VAL A 173 7.62 -15.26 -4.75
CA VAL A 173 7.65 -14.19 -5.75
C VAL A 173 6.96 -12.93 -5.21
N PHE A 174 5.77 -13.07 -4.63
CA PHE A 174 5.04 -11.93 -4.05
C PHE A 174 5.84 -11.25 -2.93
N VAL A 175 6.37 -12.03 -1.99
CA VAL A 175 7.21 -11.52 -0.87
C VAL A 175 8.50 -10.89 -1.39
N GLY A 176 9.12 -11.47 -2.42
CA GLY A 176 10.31 -10.93 -3.07
C GLY A 176 10.06 -9.57 -3.72
N VAL A 177 8.92 -9.41 -4.41
CA VAL A 177 8.50 -8.13 -4.99
C VAL A 177 8.26 -7.08 -3.91
N ASP A 178 7.54 -7.41 -2.84
CA ASP A 178 7.28 -6.50 -1.72
C ASP A 178 8.58 -6.05 -1.03
N THR A 179 9.44 -7.01 -0.66
CA THR A 179 10.72 -6.75 0.01
C THR A 179 11.68 -5.96 -0.90
N GLY A 180 11.73 -6.31 -2.19
CA GLY A 180 12.52 -5.60 -3.18
C GLY A 180 12.10 -4.14 -3.33
N LEU A 181 10.78 -3.88 -3.38
CA LEU A 181 10.24 -2.52 -3.42
C LEU A 181 10.56 -1.74 -2.14
N GLN A 182 10.48 -2.38 -0.98
CA GLN A 182 10.84 -1.75 0.30
C GLN A 182 12.33 -1.40 0.37
N CYS A 183 13.20 -2.31 -0.06
CA CYS A 183 14.65 -2.09 -0.12
C CYS A 183 15.01 -0.95 -1.08
N TRP A 184 14.39 -0.94 -2.27
CA TRP A 184 14.55 0.14 -3.24
C TRP A 184 14.16 1.51 -2.64
N ARG A 185 12.99 1.59 -1.99
CA ARG A 185 12.52 2.84 -1.36
C ARG A 185 13.46 3.32 -0.26
N ALA A 186 13.97 2.41 0.56
CA ALA A 186 14.94 2.74 1.61
C ALA A 186 16.27 3.27 1.02
N CYS A 187 16.77 2.63 -0.04
CA CYS A 187 18.00 3.05 -0.73
C CYS A 187 17.85 4.43 -1.38
N CYS A 188 16.73 4.68 -2.09
CA CYS A 188 16.45 5.98 -2.66
C CYS A 188 16.37 7.08 -1.59
N ALA A 189 15.70 6.82 -0.46
CA ALA A 189 15.61 7.79 0.63
C ALA A 189 16.98 8.12 1.24
N ALA A 190 17.84 7.11 1.42
CA ALA A 190 19.21 7.32 1.91
C ALA A 190 20.06 8.14 0.94
N ASN A 191 19.93 7.92 -0.38
CA ASN A 191 20.66 8.68 -1.39
C ASN A 191 20.21 10.15 -1.46
N SER A 192 18.91 10.42 -1.35
CA SER A 192 18.38 11.79 -1.31
C SER A 192 18.87 12.55 -0.08
N ALA A 193 18.96 11.89 1.09
CA ALA A 193 19.48 12.50 2.32
C ALA A 193 20.99 12.80 2.24
N ALA A 194 21.75 12.06 1.43
CA ALA A 194 23.17 12.25 1.23
C ALA A 194 23.53 13.35 0.21
N GLY A 195 22.55 14.08 -0.32
CA GLY A 195 22.79 15.22 -1.24
C GLY A 195 23.43 14.83 -2.58
N ARG A 196 23.40 13.55 -2.96
CA ARG A 196 23.96 13.07 -4.24
C ARG A 196 22.93 13.26 -5.36
N PRO A 197 23.29 13.86 -6.51
CA PRO A 197 22.36 14.04 -7.61
C PRO A 197 21.82 12.68 -8.09
N SER A 198 20.52 12.65 -8.39
CA SER A 198 19.75 11.45 -8.74
C SER A 198 20.21 10.83 -10.06
N ILE A 199 21.19 9.93 -10.02
CA ILE A 199 21.57 9.16 -11.19
C ILE A 199 20.50 8.10 -11.44
N ARG A 200 19.79 8.28 -12.56
CA ARG A 200 19.02 7.29 -13.33
C ARG A 200 19.35 5.83 -12.97
N ALA A 201 18.37 5.15 -12.38
CA ALA A 201 17.93 3.76 -12.58
C ALA A 201 18.94 2.58 -12.74
N SER A 202 20.26 2.75 -12.58
CA SER A 202 21.23 1.68 -12.92
C SER A 202 21.98 1.06 -11.73
N CYS A 203 21.72 1.48 -10.50
CA CYS A 203 22.51 1.01 -9.34
C CYS A 203 21.86 -0.18 -8.60
N CYS A 204 21.38 -1.21 -9.32
CA CYS A 204 20.67 -2.35 -8.71
C CYS A 204 21.49 -3.66 -8.62
N SER A 205 22.75 -3.73 -9.06
CA SER A 205 23.46 -5.03 -9.11
C SER A 205 24.70 -5.20 -8.23
N SER A 206 25.40 -4.15 -7.78
CA SER A 206 26.72 -4.36 -7.14
C SER A 206 26.93 -3.75 -5.75
N VAL A 207 26.08 -2.81 -5.31
CA VAL A 207 26.33 -2.06 -4.04
C VAL A 207 25.50 -2.59 -2.86
N CYS A 208 24.34 -3.22 -3.09
CA CYS A 208 23.49 -3.75 -2.01
C CYS A 208 24.10 -4.96 -1.28
N ALA A 209 24.94 -5.78 -1.94
CA ALA A 209 25.56 -6.95 -1.29
C ALA A 209 26.57 -6.55 -0.19
N ARG A 210 27.19 -5.37 -0.27
CA ARG A 210 28.18 -4.92 0.73
C ARG A 210 27.57 -4.05 1.84
N ALA A 211 26.49 -3.32 1.58
CA ALA A 211 25.90 -2.44 2.58
C ALA A 211 25.18 -3.21 3.71
N ALA A 212 24.50 -4.33 3.39
CA ALA A 212 23.82 -5.15 4.40
C ALA A 212 24.78 -5.81 5.41
N CYS A 213 26.03 -6.06 5.02
CA CYS A 213 27.02 -6.72 5.89
C CYS A 213 27.79 -5.73 6.80
N SER A 214 27.84 -4.43 6.45
CA SER A 214 28.63 -3.45 7.21
C SER A 214 27.86 -2.70 8.31
N ALA A 215 26.53 -2.72 8.28
CA ALA A 215 25.68 -2.03 9.26
C ALA A 215 25.44 -2.84 10.55
N ALA A 216 25.67 -4.16 10.53
CA ALA A 216 25.56 -5.01 11.72
C ALA A 216 26.79 -5.00 12.63
N ALA A 217 27.92 -4.39 12.20
CA ALA A 217 29.20 -4.49 12.90
C ALA A 217 29.66 -3.21 13.65
N ARG A 218 28.85 -2.14 13.66
CA ARG A 218 29.18 -0.89 14.37
C ARG A 218 28.01 -0.41 15.22
N CYS A 219 27.70 -1.18 16.25
CA CYS A 219 26.93 -0.72 17.40
C CYS A 219 27.73 -1.02 18.68
N SER A 220 28.90 -0.42 18.80
CA SER A 220 29.62 -0.27 20.06
C SER A 220 29.43 1.17 20.51
N ILE A 221 28.44 1.37 21.39
CA ILE A 221 28.17 2.61 22.11
C ILE A 221 29.24 2.75 23.20
N PRO A 222 30.06 3.81 23.25
CA PRO A 222 30.69 4.22 24.49
C PRO A 222 29.72 5.15 25.23
N ILE A 223 29.29 4.71 26.42
CA ILE A 223 28.61 5.54 27.41
C ILE A 223 29.65 6.52 27.94
N ALA A 224 29.55 7.80 27.54
CA ALA A 224 30.30 8.88 28.15
C ALA A 224 29.36 9.66 29.09
N VAL A 225 29.58 9.45 30.38
CA VAL A 225 29.03 10.20 31.51
C VAL A 225 29.58 11.63 31.46
N ALA A 226 28.70 12.63 31.48
CA ALA A 226 29.08 14.02 31.73
C ALA A 226 28.14 14.62 32.78
N ASN A 227 28.65 14.72 34.01
CA ASN A 227 28.09 15.49 35.11
C ASN A 227 28.36 16.99 34.88
N THR A 228 27.34 17.84 34.99
CA THR A 228 27.52 19.25 35.39
C THR A 228 26.27 19.75 36.15
N PRO A 229 26.44 20.54 37.23
CA PRO A 229 25.37 20.86 38.17
C PRO A 229 24.54 22.09 37.77
N ALA A 230 23.31 22.12 38.28
CA ALA A 230 22.34 23.20 38.11
C ALA A 230 22.65 24.43 39.00
N PRO A 231 22.38 25.67 38.54
CA PRO A 231 22.28 26.82 39.42
C PRO A 231 20.82 27.10 39.84
N THR A 232 20.71 27.41 41.13
CA THR A 232 19.53 27.73 41.94
C THR A 232 18.98 29.16 41.71
N SER A 233 17.67 29.27 41.46
CA SER A 233 16.63 30.23 41.96
C SER A 233 16.96 31.76 42.08
N PRO A 234 16.00 32.70 42.36
CA PRO A 234 14.58 32.53 42.71
C PRO A 234 13.58 33.43 41.94
N ALA A 235 12.29 33.17 42.23
CA ALA A 235 11.09 33.85 41.76
C ALA A 235 10.98 35.33 42.20
N PRO A 236 10.06 36.09 41.56
CA PRO A 236 9.12 36.88 42.36
C PRO A 236 7.65 36.88 41.89
N SER A 237 6.78 36.76 42.90
CA SER A 237 5.44 37.32 43.14
C SER A 237 4.53 37.84 42.00
N LEU A 238 3.33 37.24 41.97
CA LEU A 238 1.99 37.82 41.84
C LEU A 238 1.88 39.36 41.70
N HIS A 239 1.25 39.81 40.61
CA HIS A 239 0.33 40.96 40.65
C HIS A 239 -0.75 40.83 39.57
N SER A 240 -1.99 41.01 40.04
CA SER A 240 -3.25 41.15 39.33
C SER A 240 -3.29 42.37 38.38
N ALA A 241 -3.83 42.22 37.17
CA ALA A 241 -4.45 43.33 36.42
C ALA A 241 -5.40 42.83 35.32
N SER A 242 -6.69 42.89 35.63
CA SER A 242 -7.86 43.26 34.81
C SER A 242 -7.73 43.55 33.29
N CYS A 243 -8.70 43.04 32.53
CA CYS A 243 -9.15 43.51 31.21
C CYS A 243 -9.50 45.01 31.18
N PRO A 244 -9.51 45.62 29.98
CA PRO A 244 -10.77 46.22 29.51
C PRO A 244 -11.08 46.08 28.01
N ALA A 245 -12.39 46.15 27.74
CA ALA A 245 -13.15 46.44 26.51
C ALA A 245 -13.04 45.48 25.30
#